data_AF-A0A318ZE68-F1
#
_entry.id   AF-A0A318ZE68-F1
#
_cell.length_a   1.000
_cell.length_b   1.000
_cell.length_c   1.000
_cell.angle_alpha   90.00
_cell.angle_beta   90.00
_cell.angle_gamma   90.00
#
_symmetry.space_group_name_H-M   'P 1'
#
loop_
_entity.id
_entity.type
_entity.pdbx_description
1 polymer ?
#
loop_
_entity_poly.entity_id
_entity_poly.type
_entity_poly.pdbx_seq_one_letter_code
_entity_poly.pdbx_strand_id
1 'polypeptide(L)'
;MECCPEQRQEVSRLGLSCTRTKLFLLLLLIDLTVVGLLLHTLRPLITLLYRNQELFAARGTLPSSNLLPQNLSEYPNPSGIPLILHQTAATENIPERWQNSQQSCVEVYANYQYMLWTDESARDFISKHYPWFLPTWDTYTFPIQRADALRYFVLYHYGGIYLDMDTWCIQPIPVQALLNDNPGRDLAIFKSTTPTGVTNDFLVTTPRHPVYGAAIAKLPDSAQFTHPWARLQPYSAIMASAGPMFLSLVLKEYLLGQQNQQQQSRPFPWPEGIEIINKTELAPYITDLESSTWHHSDAKVLMWLGKRPWLWYTLGLGVLATGLYMIDYLFVILYVRSSRRAVSQTCGTKSAKKA
;
A
#
# COMPACT_ATOMS: atom_id res chain seq x y z
N MET A 1 -64.38 -32.67 21.21
CA MET A 1 -63.22 -33.12 21.99
C MET A 1 -62.19 -32.00 21.95
N GLU A 2 -62.22 -31.18 23.00
CA GLU A 2 -61.32 -30.05 23.18
C GLU A 2 -59.93 -30.58 23.59
N CYS A 3 -58.91 -30.30 22.79
CA CYS A 3 -57.54 -30.48 23.23
C CYS A 3 -57.22 -29.48 24.35
N CYS A 4 -56.63 -30.00 25.42
CA CYS A 4 -56.30 -29.31 26.67
C CYS A 4 -55.45 -28.04 26.44
N PRO A 5 -55.76 -26.90 27.08
CA PRO A 5 -55.05 -25.63 26.87
C PRO A 5 -53.55 -25.65 27.26
N GLU A 6 -53.13 -26.53 28.16
CA GLU A 6 -51.73 -26.65 28.59
C GLU A 6 -50.80 -27.21 27.50
N GLN A 7 -51.23 -28.23 26.74
CA GLN A 7 -50.43 -28.81 25.64
C GLN A 7 -50.23 -27.80 24.49
N ARG A 8 -51.19 -26.89 24.28
CA ARG A 8 -51.06 -25.82 23.28
C ARG A 8 -50.04 -24.76 23.72
N GLN A 9 -49.93 -24.47 25.02
CA GLN A 9 -48.90 -23.57 25.55
C GLN A 9 -47.50 -24.18 25.48
N GLU A 10 -47.33 -25.46 25.80
CA GLU A 10 -46.02 -26.13 25.75
C GLU A 10 -45.48 -26.24 24.31
N VAL A 11 -46.31 -26.68 23.36
CA VAL A 11 -45.93 -26.77 21.94
C VAL A 11 -45.61 -25.38 21.36
N SER A 12 -46.31 -24.32 21.80
CA SER A 12 -46.01 -22.95 21.39
C SER A 12 -44.68 -22.44 21.96
N ARG A 13 -44.32 -22.80 23.20
CA ARG A 13 -43.05 -22.44 23.85
C ARG A 13 -41.87 -23.20 23.22
N LEU A 14 -42.02 -24.50 22.95
CA LEU A 14 -41.02 -25.30 22.24
C LEU A 14 -40.82 -24.82 20.79
N GLY A 15 -41.90 -24.46 20.09
CA GLY A 15 -41.83 -23.85 18.76
C GLY A 15 -41.11 -22.50 18.76
N LEU A 16 -41.39 -21.62 19.74
CA LEU A 16 -40.67 -20.35 19.91
C LEU A 16 -39.17 -20.57 20.24
N SER A 17 -38.86 -21.54 21.11
CA SER A 17 -37.48 -21.88 21.49
C SER A 17 -36.67 -22.40 20.29
N CYS A 18 -37.22 -23.36 19.53
CA CYS A 18 -36.59 -23.90 18.32
C CYS A 18 -36.37 -22.81 17.25
N THR A 19 -37.31 -21.89 17.11
CA THR A 19 -37.21 -20.75 16.18
C THR A 19 -36.15 -19.74 16.62
N ARG A 20 -36.02 -19.49 17.94
CA ARG A 20 -34.98 -18.63 18.53
C ARG A 20 -33.59 -19.24 18.36
N THR A 21 -33.42 -20.54 18.60
CA THR A 21 -32.14 -21.23 18.39
C THR A 21 -31.73 -21.19 16.92
N LYS A 22 -32.65 -21.44 15.98
CA LYS A 22 -32.37 -21.35 14.54
C LYS A 22 -31.97 -19.93 14.11
N LEU A 23 -32.66 -18.91 14.62
CA LEU A 23 -32.31 -17.51 14.36
C LEU A 23 -30.93 -17.16 14.93
N PHE A 24 -30.65 -17.57 16.17
CA PHE A 24 -29.34 -17.36 16.80
C PHE A 24 -28.19 -18.00 15.99
N LEU A 25 -28.35 -19.25 15.57
CA LEU A 25 -27.35 -19.94 14.75
C LEU A 25 -27.14 -19.26 13.38
N LEU A 26 -28.22 -18.72 12.79
CA LEU A 26 -28.13 -17.97 11.54
C LEU A 26 -27.36 -16.65 11.71
N LEU A 27 -27.65 -15.88 12.76
CA LEU A 27 -26.93 -14.64 13.06
C LEU A 27 -25.45 -14.92 13.32
N LEU A 28 -25.14 -15.95 14.11
CA LEU A 28 -23.76 -16.38 14.35
C LEU A 28 -23.03 -16.73 13.04
N LEU A 29 -23.69 -17.42 12.11
CA LEU A 29 -23.11 -17.74 10.81
C LEU A 29 -22.84 -16.47 9.97
N ILE A 30 -23.74 -15.48 10.01
CA ILE A 30 -23.57 -14.20 9.35
C ILE A 30 -22.36 -13.47 9.94
N ASP A 31 -22.26 -13.36 11.26
CA ASP A 31 -21.14 -12.73 11.96
C ASP A 31 -19.81 -13.39 11.60
N LEU A 32 -19.74 -14.72 11.67
CA LEU A 32 -18.54 -15.47 11.29
C LEU A 32 -18.16 -15.24 9.83
N THR A 33 -19.15 -15.10 8.94
CA THR A 33 -18.92 -14.79 7.53
C THR A 33 -18.39 -13.36 7.35
N VAL A 34 -18.97 -12.38 8.05
CA VAL A 34 -18.51 -10.98 8.02
C VAL A 34 -17.08 -10.87 8.55
N VAL A 35 -16.78 -11.50 9.69
CA VAL A 35 -15.44 -11.54 10.26
C VAL A 35 -14.47 -12.26 9.31
N GLY A 36 -14.87 -13.38 8.72
CA GLY A 36 -14.06 -14.11 7.73
C GLY A 36 -13.73 -13.26 6.50
N LEU A 37 -14.71 -12.53 5.95
CA LEU A 37 -14.50 -11.59 4.85
C LEU A 37 -13.59 -10.44 5.25
N LEU A 38 -13.74 -9.90 6.46
CA LEU A 38 -12.87 -8.84 6.97
C LEU A 38 -11.42 -9.33 7.09
N LEU A 39 -11.19 -10.53 7.63
CA LEU A 39 -9.86 -11.13 7.71
C LEU A 39 -9.28 -11.40 6.33
N HIS A 40 -10.10 -11.84 5.38
CA HIS A 40 -9.68 -12.06 3.99
C HIS A 40 -9.25 -10.75 3.31
N THR A 41 -10.06 -9.70 3.43
CA THR A 41 -9.76 -8.38 2.86
C THR A 41 -8.54 -7.71 3.49
N LEU A 42 -8.34 -7.88 4.81
CA LEU A 42 -7.19 -7.34 5.52
C LEU A 42 -5.94 -8.23 5.44
N ARG A 43 -6.03 -9.44 4.90
CA ARG A 43 -4.92 -10.39 4.76
C ARG A 43 -3.66 -9.76 4.16
N PRO A 44 -3.71 -8.93 3.09
CA PRO A 44 -2.52 -8.30 2.54
C PRO A 44 -1.77 -7.44 3.54
N LEU A 45 -2.50 -6.70 4.39
CA LEU A 45 -1.95 -5.82 5.43
C LEU A 45 -1.44 -6.63 6.63
N ILE A 46 -2.18 -7.65 7.06
CA ILE A 46 -1.77 -8.56 8.13
C ILE A 46 -0.46 -9.27 7.74
N THR A 47 -0.37 -9.73 6.49
CA THR A 47 0.84 -10.39 5.97
C THR A 47 2.03 -9.41 5.95
N LEU A 48 1.80 -8.18 5.51
CA LEU A 48 2.82 -7.13 5.51
C LEU A 48 3.36 -6.87 6.92
N LEU A 49 2.48 -6.78 7.91
CA LEU A 49 2.85 -6.56 9.32
C LEU A 49 3.63 -7.76 9.90
N TYR A 50 3.12 -8.98 9.71
CA TYR A 50 3.70 -10.19 10.32
C TYR A 50 5.03 -10.60 9.67
N ARG A 51 5.16 -10.45 8.35
CA ARG A 51 6.36 -10.81 7.59
C ARG A 51 7.24 -9.60 7.27
N ASN A 52 7.08 -8.48 7.97
CA ASN A 52 7.83 -7.25 7.70
C ASN A 52 9.35 -7.48 7.77
N GLN A 53 9.83 -8.10 8.84
CA GLN A 53 11.25 -8.40 9.01
C GLN A 53 11.76 -9.37 7.94
N GLU A 54 10.95 -10.34 7.56
CA GLU A 54 11.32 -11.30 6.52
C GLU A 54 11.38 -10.65 5.13
N LEU A 55 10.55 -9.66 4.84
CA LEU A 55 10.45 -9.08 3.50
C LEU A 55 11.27 -7.79 3.33
N PHE A 56 11.46 -7.03 4.41
CA PHE A 56 12.03 -5.67 4.36
C PHE A 56 13.17 -5.43 5.35
N ALA A 57 13.73 -6.47 5.98
CA ALA A 57 15.00 -6.32 6.68
C ALA A 57 16.09 -5.85 5.71
N ALA A 58 16.96 -4.97 6.19
CA ALA A 58 18.09 -4.51 5.41
C ALA A 58 19.05 -5.67 5.13
N ARG A 59 19.43 -5.79 3.87
CA ARG A 59 20.30 -6.86 3.36
C ARG A 59 21.40 -6.33 2.44
N GLY A 60 21.18 -5.16 1.83
CA GLY A 60 22.21 -4.45 1.10
C GLY A 60 23.13 -3.71 2.06
N THR A 61 24.43 -3.94 1.95
CA THR A 61 25.47 -3.18 2.65
C THR A 61 26.19 -2.29 1.66
N LEU A 62 26.24 -0.98 1.94
CA LEU A 62 27.03 -0.07 1.11
C LEU A 62 28.48 -0.08 1.60
N PRO A 63 29.48 -0.09 0.69
CA PRO A 63 30.87 0.01 1.09
C PRO A 63 31.12 1.35 1.79
N SER A 64 31.83 1.34 2.92
CA SER A 64 32.18 2.55 3.66
C SER A 64 32.74 3.65 2.73
N SER A 65 32.24 4.87 2.87
CA SER A 65 32.62 6.02 2.03
C SER A 65 34.13 6.26 1.93
N ASN A 66 34.88 5.90 2.97
CA ASN A 66 36.34 6.05 3.04
C ASN A 66 37.10 5.08 2.12
N LEU A 67 36.42 4.08 1.55
CA LEU A 67 37.00 3.06 0.66
C LEU A 67 36.64 3.26 -0.81
N LEU A 68 35.83 4.28 -1.12
CA LEU A 68 35.43 4.57 -2.49
C LEU A 68 36.52 5.38 -3.21
N PRO A 69 36.88 5.03 -4.46
CA PRO A 69 37.72 5.89 -5.29
C PRO A 69 37.06 7.27 -5.43
N GLN A 70 37.83 8.35 -5.27
CA GLN A 70 37.33 9.72 -5.41
C GLN A 70 36.75 10.03 -6.80
N ASN A 71 37.01 9.17 -7.80
CA ASN A 71 36.49 9.27 -9.15
C ASN A 71 35.64 8.04 -9.49
N LEU A 72 34.32 8.18 -9.46
CA LEU A 72 33.37 7.14 -9.93
C LEU A 72 33.51 6.82 -11.44
N SER A 73 34.26 7.66 -12.19
CA SER A 73 34.64 7.42 -13.59
C SER A 73 35.67 6.29 -13.77
N GLU A 74 36.30 5.82 -12.69
CA GLU A 74 37.20 4.65 -12.70
C GLU A 74 36.46 3.32 -12.56
N TYR A 75 35.19 3.34 -12.15
CA TYR A 75 34.35 2.17 -12.41
C TYR A 75 34.12 2.16 -13.92
N PRO A 76 34.54 1.10 -14.64
CA PRO A 76 34.03 0.92 -16.00
C PRO A 76 32.49 0.97 -15.93
N ASN A 77 31.81 1.15 -17.05
CA ASN A 77 30.37 0.89 -17.11
C ASN A 77 30.12 -0.60 -17.44
N PRO A 78 30.31 -1.60 -16.54
CA PRO A 78 29.66 -2.91 -16.68
C PRO A 78 28.29 -2.92 -15.95
N SER A 79 27.85 -1.77 -15.44
CA SER A 79 26.75 -1.62 -14.48
C SER A 79 25.44 -1.21 -15.16
N GLY A 80 24.41 -2.05 -15.03
CA GLY A 80 23.10 -1.86 -15.66
C GLY A 80 22.26 -0.69 -15.14
N ILE A 81 22.73 0.08 -14.13
CA ILE A 81 22.03 1.28 -13.61
C ILE A 81 22.59 2.53 -14.31
N PRO A 82 21.79 3.23 -15.13
CA PRO A 82 22.21 4.45 -15.81
C PRO A 82 22.54 5.58 -14.83
N LEU A 83 23.52 6.41 -15.19
CA LEU A 83 23.92 7.59 -14.43
C LEU A 83 22.93 8.74 -14.66
N ILE A 84 21.69 8.56 -14.19
CA ILE A 84 20.61 9.54 -14.29
C ILE A 84 20.06 9.82 -12.90
N LEU A 85 19.97 11.10 -12.53
CA LEU A 85 19.29 11.56 -11.32
C LEU A 85 17.94 12.17 -11.71
N HIS A 86 16.86 11.60 -11.18
CA HIS A 86 15.50 12.07 -11.34
C HIS A 86 15.00 12.77 -10.08
N GLN A 87 14.39 13.95 -10.23
CA GLN A 87 13.63 14.62 -9.18
C GLN A 87 12.34 15.19 -9.76
N THR A 88 11.32 15.39 -8.92
CA THR A 88 10.03 15.97 -9.31
C THR A 88 9.78 17.32 -8.65
N ALA A 89 9.19 18.25 -9.39
CA ALA A 89 8.70 19.51 -8.87
C ALA A 89 7.41 19.91 -9.60
N ALA A 90 6.63 20.83 -9.02
CA ALA A 90 5.45 21.33 -9.72
C ALA A 90 5.83 22.09 -11.01
N THR A 91 6.91 22.89 -10.94
CA THR A 91 7.42 23.71 -12.04
C THR A 91 8.95 23.74 -12.00
N GLU A 92 9.58 24.36 -13.00
CA GLU A 92 11.03 24.62 -13.00
C GLU A 92 11.47 25.56 -11.87
N ASN A 93 10.57 26.40 -11.36
CA ASN A 93 10.85 27.28 -10.23
C ASN A 93 10.74 26.49 -8.92
N ILE A 94 11.89 26.03 -8.42
CA ILE A 94 11.97 25.27 -7.17
C ILE A 94 11.67 26.18 -5.96
N PRO A 95 10.73 25.81 -5.08
CA PRO A 95 10.47 26.53 -3.83
C PRO A 95 11.73 26.71 -2.97
N GLU A 96 11.90 27.90 -2.39
CA GLU A 96 13.09 28.28 -1.59
C GLU A 96 13.52 27.21 -0.58
N ARG A 97 12.55 26.63 0.14
CA ARG A 97 12.79 25.57 1.13
C ARG A 97 13.48 24.31 0.60
N TRP A 98 13.43 24.07 -0.71
CA TRP A 98 14.01 22.89 -1.38
C TRP A 98 15.18 23.25 -2.28
N GLN A 99 15.49 24.53 -2.49
CA GLN A 99 16.59 24.94 -3.37
C GLN A 99 17.93 24.41 -2.88
N ASN A 100 18.23 24.54 -1.59
CA ASN A 100 19.51 24.08 -1.04
C ASN A 100 19.65 22.55 -1.08
N SER A 101 18.57 21.80 -0.78
CA SER A 101 18.58 20.33 -0.85
C SER A 101 18.72 19.84 -2.29
N GLN A 102 17.97 20.42 -3.22
CA GLN A 102 18.09 20.13 -4.65
C GLN A 102 19.49 20.42 -5.17
N GLN A 103 20.04 21.60 -4.84
CA GLN A 103 21.38 22.01 -5.27
C GLN A 103 22.45 21.05 -4.72
N SER A 104 22.34 20.63 -3.45
CA SER A 104 23.28 19.65 -2.87
C SER A 104 23.32 18.35 -3.68
N CYS A 105 22.18 17.89 -4.19
CA CYS A 105 22.11 16.68 -5.00
C CYS A 105 22.62 16.90 -6.43
N VAL A 106 22.34 18.04 -7.06
CA VAL A 106 22.91 18.37 -8.38
C VAL A 106 24.44 18.45 -8.33
N GLU A 107 25.00 19.01 -7.26
CA GLU A 107 26.44 19.10 -7.06
C GLU A 107 27.08 17.73 -6.81
N VAL A 108 26.50 16.94 -5.89
CA VAL A 108 26.99 15.59 -5.57
C VAL A 108 26.94 14.67 -6.79
N TYR A 109 25.86 14.74 -7.57
CA TYR A 109 25.67 13.92 -8.76
C TYR A 109 26.01 14.69 -10.06
N ALA A 110 26.99 15.60 -10.04
CA ALA A 110 27.33 16.43 -11.21
C ALA A 110 27.81 15.62 -12.44
N ASN A 111 28.24 14.37 -12.24
CA ASN A 111 28.59 13.44 -13.32
C ASN A 111 27.40 12.61 -13.84
N TYR A 112 26.20 12.79 -13.28
CA TYR A 112 24.96 12.16 -13.72
C TYR A 112 24.20 13.12 -14.64
N GLN A 113 23.40 12.56 -15.55
CA GLN A 113 22.38 13.36 -16.22
C GLN A 113 21.30 13.75 -15.22
N TYR A 114 21.10 15.05 -15.02
CA TYR A 114 20.01 15.55 -14.20
C TYR A 114 18.72 15.67 -15.01
N MET A 115 17.64 15.05 -14.54
CA MET A 115 16.30 15.15 -15.12
C MET A 115 15.31 15.68 -14.08
N LEU A 116 14.92 16.94 -14.24
CA LEU A 116 13.83 17.55 -13.48
C LEU A 116 12.50 17.30 -14.19
N TRP A 117 11.57 16.66 -13.49
CA TRP A 117 10.22 16.40 -13.98
C TRP A 117 9.24 17.42 -13.39
N THR A 118 8.72 18.31 -14.23
CA THR A 118 7.65 19.24 -13.86
C THR A 118 6.29 18.57 -14.02
N ASP A 119 5.22 19.14 -13.46
CA ASP A 119 3.86 18.61 -13.68
C ASP A 119 3.52 18.51 -15.17
N GLU A 120 3.97 19.48 -15.97
CA GLU A 120 3.81 19.53 -17.43
C GLU A 120 4.64 18.44 -18.12
N SER A 121 5.96 18.41 -17.89
CA SER A 121 6.83 17.45 -18.57
C SER A 121 6.57 16.00 -18.16
N ALA A 122 6.12 15.78 -16.92
CA ALA A 122 5.65 14.51 -16.42
C ALA A 122 4.41 14.02 -17.17
N ARG A 123 3.39 14.88 -17.30
CA ARG A 123 2.16 14.53 -18.02
C ARG A 123 2.44 14.28 -19.50
N ASP A 124 3.29 15.09 -20.12
CA ASP A 124 3.72 14.91 -21.51
C ASP A 124 4.43 13.57 -21.72
N PHE A 125 5.35 13.21 -20.81
CA PHE A 125 6.02 11.91 -20.83
C PHE A 125 5.04 10.74 -20.73
N ILE A 126 4.08 10.81 -19.80
CA ILE A 126 3.02 9.79 -19.69
C ILE A 126 2.18 9.75 -20.97
N SER A 127 1.79 10.90 -21.53
CA SER A 127 0.99 10.94 -22.75
C SER A 127 1.68 10.29 -23.95
N LYS A 128 3.00 10.49 -24.05
CA LYS A 128 3.80 10.03 -25.18
C LYS A 128 4.17 8.55 -25.07
N HIS A 129 4.54 8.10 -23.87
CA HIS A 129 5.12 6.76 -23.67
C HIS A 129 4.14 5.76 -23.04
N TYR A 130 3.15 6.24 -22.30
CA TYR A 130 2.18 5.42 -21.57
C TYR A 130 0.75 6.00 -21.69
N PRO A 131 0.24 6.27 -22.92
CA PRO A 131 -1.05 6.95 -23.12
C PRO A 131 -2.23 6.24 -22.46
N TRP A 132 -2.14 4.92 -22.30
CA TRP A 132 -3.14 4.10 -21.60
C TRP A 132 -3.33 4.49 -20.13
N PHE A 133 -2.32 5.11 -19.50
CA PHE A 133 -2.36 5.51 -18.10
C PHE A 133 -2.91 6.93 -17.88
N LEU A 134 -3.05 7.74 -18.95
CA LEU A 134 -3.55 9.11 -18.84
C LEU A 134 -4.91 9.23 -18.13
N PRO A 135 -5.91 8.35 -18.36
CA PRO A 135 -7.16 8.41 -17.62
C PRO A 135 -6.96 8.29 -16.11
N THR A 136 -6.07 7.40 -15.66
CA THR A 136 -5.72 7.27 -14.23
C THR A 136 -4.97 8.50 -13.75
N TRP A 137 -3.97 8.98 -14.51
CA TRP A 137 -3.17 10.16 -14.18
C TRP A 137 -4.03 11.39 -13.89
N ASP A 138 -5.00 11.65 -14.78
CA ASP A 138 -5.90 12.81 -14.69
C ASP A 138 -6.94 12.66 -13.56
N THR A 139 -7.16 11.45 -13.02
CA THR A 139 -8.08 11.20 -11.88
C THR A 139 -7.42 11.37 -10.51
N TYR A 140 -6.09 11.46 -10.41
CA TYR A 140 -5.45 11.63 -9.10
C TYR A 140 -5.90 12.92 -8.42
N THR A 141 -6.39 12.78 -7.19
CA THR A 141 -6.98 13.87 -6.39
C THR A 141 -5.93 14.92 -6.00
N PHE A 142 -4.72 14.45 -5.65
CA PHE A 142 -3.65 15.30 -5.13
C PHE A 142 -2.42 15.26 -6.06
N PRO A 143 -1.72 16.39 -6.28
CA PRO A 143 -0.51 16.43 -7.10
C PRO A 143 0.58 15.44 -6.69
N ILE A 144 0.77 15.23 -5.38
CA ILE A 144 1.76 14.27 -4.87
C ILE A 144 1.53 12.84 -5.37
N GLN A 145 0.28 12.44 -5.61
CA GLN A 145 -0.02 11.11 -6.15
C GLN A 145 0.51 10.94 -7.59
N ARG A 146 0.55 12.03 -8.37
CA ARG A 146 1.15 12.04 -9.71
C ARG A 146 2.67 11.94 -9.65
N ALA A 147 3.31 12.65 -8.73
CA ALA A 147 4.76 12.53 -8.49
C ALA A 147 5.14 11.12 -7.99
N ASP A 148 4.33 10.57 -7.09
CA ASP A 148 4.42 9.19 -6.60
C ASP A 148 4.26 8.15 -7.72
N ALA A 149 3.32 8.35 -8.64
CA ALA A 149 3.17 7.46 -9.80
C ALA A 149 4.34 7.62 -10.79
N LEU A 150 4.74 8.86 -11.09
CA LEU A 150 5.74 9.19 -12.09
C LEU A 150 7.09 8.54 -11.79
N ARG A 151 7.54 8.54 -10.53
CA ARG A 151 8.84 7.96 -10.15
C ARG A 151 8.95 6.50 -10.57
N TYR A 152 7.84 5.74 -10.57
CA TYR A 152 7.86 4.36 -11.07
C TYR A 152 8.01 4.28 -12.60
N PHE A 153 7.33 5.16 -13.34
CA PHE A 153 7.43 5.19 -14.80
C PHE A 153 8.79 5.62 -15.30
N VAL A 154 9.38 6.67 -14.71
CA VAL A 154 10.69 7.17 -15.15
C VAL A 154 11.80 6.17 -14.82
N LEU A 155 11.75 5.55 -13.64
CA LEU A 155 12.68 4.49 -13.26
C LEU A 155 12.51 3.23 -14.12
N TYR A 156 11.27 2.82 -14.43
CA TYR A 156 11.05 1.70 -15.35
C TYR A 156 11.54 2.01 -16.78
N HIS A 157 11.42 3.26 -17.22
CA HIS A 157 11.78 3.67 -18.58
C HIS A 157 13.29 3.88 -18.75
N TYR A 158 13.89 4.64 -17.85
CA TYR A 158 15.27 5.12 -17.94
C TYR A 158 16.23 4.44 -16.97
N GLY A 159 15.73 3.76 -15.93
CA GLY A 159 16.56 3.34 -14.79
C GLY A 159 17.07 4.54 -13.98
N GLY A 160 18.19 4.36 -13.28
CA GLY A 160 18.86 5.44 -12.56
C GLY A 160 18.40 5.59 -11.12
N ILE A 161 18.56 6.79 -10.58
CA ILE A 161 18.30 7.15 -9.18
C ILE A 161 17.16 8.17 -9.14
N TYR A 162 16.17 7.95 -8.29
CA TYR A 162 15.17 8.94 -7.92
C TYR A 162 15.38 9.37 -6.46
N LEU A 163 15.37 10.68 -6.24
CA LEU A 163 15.42 11.31 -4.91
C LEU A 163 14.30 12.35 -4.79
N ASP A 164 13.62 12.42 -3.65
CA ASP A 164 12.69 13.52 -3.38
C ASP A 164 13.44 14.86 -3.22
N MET A 165 12.71 15.97 -3.41
CA MET A 165 13.28 17.33 -3.35
C MET A 165 13.77 17.74 -1.95
N ASP A 166 13.28 17.08 -0.91
CA ASP A 166 13.66 17.29 0.48
C ASP A 166 14.72 16.29 0.97
N THR A 167 15.50 15.72 0.04
CA THR A 167 16.73 14.98 0.34
C THR A 167 17.95 15.88 0.24
N TRP A 168 18.75 15.94 1.32
CA TRP A 168 20.08 16.56 1.30
C TRP A 168 21.13 15.52 0.90
N CYS A 169 21.90 15.79 -0.15
CA CYS A 169 22.96 14.91 -0.61
C CYS A 169 24.31 15.33 -0.04
N ILE A 170 25.06 14.37 0.49
CA ILE A 170 26.37 14.55 1.11
C ILE A 170 27.47 14.05 0.16
N GLN A 171 27.27 12.88 -0.44
CA GLN A 171 28.18 12.23 -1.38
C GLN A 171 27.42 11.19 -2.22
N PRO A 172 27.94 10.77 -3.39
CA PRO A 172 27.22 9.87 -4.27
C PRO A 172 27.09 8.49 -3.64
N ILE A 173 25.91 7.88 -3.75
CA ILE A 173 25.70 6.51 -3.30
C ILE A 173 26.42 5.56 -4.27
N PRO A 174 27.28 4.65 -3.80
CA PRO A 174 28.08 3.77 -4.64
C PRO A 174 27.25 2.58 -5.15
N VAL A 175 26.14 2.85 -5.85
CA VAL A 175 25.21 1.82 -6.31
C VAL A 175 25.86 0.83 -7.28
N GLN A 176 26.91 1.25 -8.00
CA GLN A 176 27.70 0.39 -8.87
C GLN A 176 28.49 -0.67 -8.10
N ALA A 177 28.88 -0.41 -6.85
CA ALA A 177 29.59 -1.39 -6.04
C ALA A 177 28.71 -2.62 -5.75
N LEU A 178 27.39 -2.43 -5.63
CA LEU A 178 26.42 -3.51 -5.42
C LEU A 178 26.23 -4.39 -6.68
N LEU A 179 26.57 -3.88 -7.86
CA LEU A 179 26.50 -4.62 -9.13
C LEU A 179 27.75 -5.46 -9.39
N ASN A 180 28.89 -5.10 -8.80
CA ASN A 180 30.18 -5.77 -9.05
C ASN A 180 30.18 -7.23 -8.58
N ASP A 181 29.36 -7.57 -7.58
CA ASP A 181 29.22 -8.95 -7.12
C ASP A 181 28.51 -9.84 -8.15
N ASN A 182 27.74 -9.27 -9.09
CA ASN A 182 27.01 -10.01 -10.15
C ASN A 182 26.73 -9.14 -11.40
N PRO A 183 27.70 -8.98 -12.32
CA PRO A 183 27.54 -8.16 -13.51
C PRO A 183 26.44 -8.70 -14.46
N GLY A 184 25.59 -7.81 -14.98
CA GLY A 184 24.54 -8.13 -15.96
C GLY A 184 23.15 -8.46 -15.38
N ARG A 185 22.95 -8.28 -14.06
CA ARG A 185 21.64 -8.47 -13.42
C ARG A 185 20.82 -7.18 -13.41
N ASP A 186 19.51 -7.36 -13.53
CA ASP A 186 18.55 -6.33 -13.16
C ASP A 186 18.62 -6.09 -11.65
N LEU A 187 18.69 -4.84 -11.23
CA LEU A 187 18.79 -4.43 -9.83
C LEU A 187 17.71 -3.41 -9.52
N ALA A 188 17.04 -3.54 -8.37
CA ALA A 188 16.19 -2.53 -7.78
C ALA A 188 16.52 -2.39 -6.29
N ILE A 189 16.78 -1.16 -5.86
CA ILE A 189 17.18 -0.84 -4.49
C ILE A 189 16.09 0.01 -3.85
N PHE A 190 15.69 -0.39 -2.65
CA PHE A 190 14.69 0.30 -1.85
C PHE A 190 15.26 0.69 -0.49
N LYS A 191 14.74 1.78 0.08
CA LYS A 191 15.02 2.18 1.45
C LYS A 191 13.93 1.64 2.38
N SER A 192 14.32 0.94 3.45
CA SER A 192 13.36 0.46 4.45
C SER A 192 12.78 1.61 5.27
N THR A 193 11.53 1.45 5.73
CA THR A 193 10.86 2.44 6.59
C THR A 193 10.39 1.84 7.90
N THR A 194 10.06 2.71 8.85
CA THR A 194 9.49 2.32 10.15
C THR A 194 8.03 2.77 10.22
N PRO A 195 7.12 1.95 10.76
CA PRO A 195 7.35 0.61 11.33
C PRO A 195 7.38 -0.53 10.30
N THR A 196 6.93 -0.34 9.07
CA THR A 196 6.71 -1.44 8.11
C THR A 196 6.88 -1.01 6.66
N GLY A 197 7.57 -1.83 5.87
CA GLY A 197 7.71 -1.68 4.42
C GLY A 197 8.93 -0.88 3.96
N VAL A 198 8.79 -0.26 2.78
CA VAL A 198 9.79 0.60 2.15
C VAL A 198 9.22 2.00 1.92
N THR A 199 10.09 3.01 1.90
CA THR A 199 9.73 4.35 1.42
C THR A 199 9.86 4.42 -0.09
N ASN A 200 9.21 5.42 -0.70
CA ASN A 200 9.34 5.73 -2.12
C ASN A 200 10.14 7.02 -2.36
N ASP A 201 10.74 7.61 -1.32
CA ASP A 201 11.57 8.84 -1.40
C ASP A 201 12.96 8.63 -2.03
N PHE A 202 13.47 7.39 -1.94
CA PHE A 202 14.74 6.93 -2.47
C PHE A 202 14.50 5.63 -3.22
N LEU A 203 14.81 5.62 -4.51
CA LEU A 203 14.63 4.46 -5.38
C LEU A 203 15.76 4.41 -6.41
N VAL A 204 16.31 3.22 -6.64
CA VAL A 204 17.35 3.02 -7.66
C VAL A 204 17.04 1.77 -8.46
N THR A 205 17.20 1.81 -9.78
CA THR A 205 17.00 0.58 -10.56
C THR A 205 17.68 0.57 -11.92
N THR A 206 17.88 -0.64 -12.46
CA THR A 206 18.13 -0.85 -13.88
C THR A 206 16.84 -0.59 -14.68
N PRO A 207 16.93 -0.14 -15.94
CA PRO A 207 15.75 0.05 -16.78
C PRO A 207 14.97 -1.26 -16.90
N ARG A 208 13.65 -1.15 -16.99
CA ARG A 208 12.74 -2.29 -17.20
C ARG A 208 12.67 -3.34 -16.09
N HIS A 209 13.21 -3.06 -14.90
CA HIS A 209 13.14 -4.03 -13.80
C HIS A 209 11.67 -4.47 -13.50
N PRO A 210 11.37 -5.78 -13.44
CA PRO A 210 9.99 -6.29 -13.39
C PRO A 210 9.15 -5.78 -12.22
N VAL A 211 9.75 -5.51 -11.07
CA VAL A 211 9.05 -4.94 -9.90
C VAL A 211 8.37 -3.60 -10.20
N TYR A 212 9.00 -2.72 -10.99
CA TYR A 212 8.41 -1.44 -11.37
C TYR A 212 7.33 -1.63 -12.45
N GLY A 213 7.50 -2.60 -13.34
CA GLY A 213 6.43 -3.02 -14.24
C GLY A 213 5.19 -3.52 -13.48
N ALA A 214 5.39 -4.30 -12.42
CA ALA A 214 4.32 -4.76 -11.53
C ALA A 214 3.68 -3.61 -10.74
N ALA A 215 4.45 -2.61 -10.33
CA ALA A 215 3.93 -1.39 -9.71
C ALA A 215 3.06 -0.61 -10.69
N ILE A 216 3.59 -0.30 -11.88
CA ILE A 216 2.87 0.43 -12.93
C ILE A 216 1.54 -0.25 -13.27
N ALA A 217 1.53 -1.58 -13.40
CA ALA A 217 0.32 -2.35 -13.71
C ALA A 217 -0.77 -2.24 -12.64
N LYS A 218 -0.41 -1.99 -11.38
CA LYS A 218 -1.36 -1.93 -10.24
C LYS A 218 -1.82 -0.51 -9.87
N LEU A 219 -1.21 0.52 -10.45
CA LEU A 219 -1.58 1.92 -10.19
C LEU A 219 -3.06 2.22 -10.51
N PRO A 220 -3.66 1.76 -11.63
CA PRO A 220 -5.06 2.03 -11.94
C PRO A 220 -6.02 1.48 -10.87
N ASP A 221 -5.83 0.23 -10.46
CA ASP A 221 -6.68 -0.41 -9.44
C ASP A 221 -6.59 0.32 -8.10
N SER A 222 -5.38 0.70 -7.71
CA SER A 222 -5.15 1.42 -6.46
C SER A 222 -5.72 2.84 -6.48
N ALA A 223 -5.56 3.55 -7.60
CA ALA A 223 -6.16 4.87 -7.79
C ALA A 223 -7.70 4.79 -7.76
N GLN A 224 -8.30 3.82 -8.46
CA GLN A 224 -9.75 3.61 -8.47
C GLN A 224 -10.28 3.26 -7.07
N PHE A 225 -9.56 2.42 -6.33
CA PHE A 225 -9.93 2.04 -4.97
C PHE A 225 -9.92 3.24 -4.01
N THR A 226 -8.91 4.11 -4.11
CA THR A 226 -8.69 5.22 -3.18
C THR A 226 -9.45 6.49 -3.52
N HIS A 227 -9.72 6.75 -4.80
CA HIS A 227 -10.33 7.98 -5.29
C HIS A 227 -11.67 8.36 -4.60
N PRO A 228 -12.63 7.44 -4.37
CA PRO A 228 -13.94 7.79 -3.78
C PRO A 228 -13.86 8.40 -2.38
N TRP A 229 -12.82 8.08 -1.61
CA TRP A 229 -12.67 8.51 -0.21
C TRP A 229 -11.41 9.36 0.01
N ALA A 230 -10.67 9.70 -1.06
CA ALA A 230 -9.41 10.43 -1.00
C ALA A 230 -9.52 11.78 -0.28
N ARG A 231 -10.64 12.50 -0.45
CA ARG A 231 -10.87 13.78 0.24
C ARG A 231 -11.22 13.62 1.72
N LEU A 232 -11.74 12.47 2.13
CA LEU A 232 -12.09 12.19 3.53
C LEU A 232 -10.88 11.74 4.35
N GLN A 233 -9.96 10.99 3.73
CA GLN A 233 -8.71 10.52 4.34
C GLN A 233 -7.51 10.76 3.39
N PRO A 234 -7.10 12.03 3.16
CA PRO A 234 -6.01 12.38 2.25
C PRO A 234 -4.72 11.59 2.47
N TYR A 235 -4.23 11.51 3.71
CA TYR A 235 -2.99 10.84 4.06
C TYR A 235 -3.02 9.36 3.65
N SER A 236 -4.08 8.65 4.07
CA SER A 236 -4.25 7.23 3.77
C SER A 236 -4.40 6.98 2.27
N ALA A 237 -5.10 7.88 1.56
CA ALA A 237 -5.28 7.77 0.12
C ALA A 237 -3.98 8.00 -0.65
N ILE A 238 -3.19 9.00 -0.27
CA ILE A 238 -1.87 9.27 -0.86
C ILE A 238 -0.96 8.05 -0.65
N MET A 239 -0.82 7.59 0.60
CA MET A 239 -0.01 6.42 0.96
C MET A 239 -0.40 5.17 0.16
N ALA A 240 -1.69 4.87 0.08
CA ALA A 240 -2.20 3.62 -0.50
C ALA A 240 -2.32 3.65 -2.04
N SER A 241 -2.51 4.82 -2.65
CA SER A 241 -2.74 4.94 -4.11
C SER A 241 -1.48 4.70 -4.93
N ALA A 242 -0.44 5.50 -4.68
CA ALA A 242 0.86 5.44 -5.34
C ALA A 242 2.03 5.66 -4.37
N GLY A 243 1.76 5.94 -3.09
CA GLY A 243 2.78 6.26 -2.09
C GLY A 243 3.55 5.05 -1.51
N PRO A 244 4.24 5.23 -0.36
CA PRO A 244 5.01 4.18 0.29
C PRO A 244 4.24 2.89 0.61
N MET A 245 2.96 3.01 1.01
CA MET A 245 2.14 1.85 1.34
C MET A 245 1.78 1.04 0.08
N PHE A 246 1.46 1.72 -1.02
CA PHE A 246 1.29 1.11 -2.32
C PHE A 246 2.54 0.31 -2.71
N LEU A 247 3.71 0.96 -2.73
CA LEU A 247 4.96 0.33 -3.12
C LEU A 247 5.28 -0.90 -2.25
N SER A 248 5.10 -0.78 -0.94
CA SER A 248 5.31 -1.87 0.00
C SER A 248 4.43 -3.09 -0.28
N LEU A 249 3.16 -2.87 -0.65
CA LEU A 249 2.24 -3.95 -1.00
C LEU A 249 2.62 -4.61 -2.33
N VAL A 250 2.98 -3.82 -3.34
CA VAL A 250 3.45 -4.35 -4.63
C VAL A 250 4.72 -5.16 -4.45
N LEU A 251 5.71 -4.60 -3.76
CA LEU A 251 7.00 -5.25 -3.51
C LEU A 251 6.77 -6.56 -2.74
N LYS A 252 6.02 -6.53 -1.62
CA LYS A 252 5.62 -7.74 -0.90
C LYS A 252 5.06 -8.82 -1.84
N GLU A 253 4.11 -8.49 -2.70
CA GLU A 253 3.53 -9.47 -3.63
C GLU A 253 4.51 -9.98 -4.67
N TYR A 254 5.38 -9.11 -5.17
CA TYR A 254 6.48 -9.51 -6.07
C TYR A 254 7.43 -10.50 -5.38
N LEU A 255 7.82 -10.23 -4.13
CA LEU A 255 8.73 -11.08 -3.36
C LEU A 255 8.12 -12.45 -3.08
N LEU A 256 6.88 -12.47 -2.62
CA LEU A 256 6.16 -13.72 -2.35
C LEU A 256 5.92 -14.52 -3.63
N GLY A 257 5.65 -13.85 -4.75
CA GLY A 257 5.52 -14.49 -6.06
C GLY A 257 6.80 -15.20 -6.48
N GLN A 258 7.95 -14.52 -6.36
CA GLN A 258 9.27 -15.07 -6.66
C GLN A 258 9.62 -16.24 -5.72
N GLN A 259 9.39 -16.09 -4.41
CA GLN A 259 9.61 -17.16 -3.42
C GLN A 259 8.82 -18.43 -3.75
N ASN A 260 7.55 -18.30 -4.16
CA ASN A 260 6.70 -19.44 -4.51
C ASN A 260 7.17 -20.14 -5.81
N GLN A 261 7.69 -19.39 -6.78
CA GLN A 261 8.28 -19.96 -8.01
C GLN A 261 9.60 -20.68 -7.71
N GLN A 262 10.44 -20.09 -6.84
CA GLN A 262 11.75 -20.64 -6.47
C GLN A 262 11.68 -21.83 -5.50
N GLN A 263 10.59 -21.99 -4.73
CA GLN A 263 10.36 -23.14 -3.83
C GLN A 263 10.40 -24.51 -4.52
N GLN A 264 10.35 -24.58 -5.86
CA GLN A 264 10.51 -25.83 -6.61
C GLN A 264 11.98 -26.28 -6.78
N SER A 265 12.97 -25.50 -6.33
CA SER A 265 14.42 -25.80 -6.45
C SER A 265 15.20 -25.32 -5.21
N ARG A 266 15.82 -26.23 -4.45
CA ARG A 266 16.64 -25.92 -3.24
C ARG A 266 17.93 -25.13 -3.57
N PRO A 267 18.61 -24.49 -2.58
CA PRO A 267 18.12 -23.91 -1.32
C PRO A 267 17.83 -22.41 -1.49
N PHE A 268 16.85 -21.92 -0.72
CA PHE A 268 16.15 -20.62 -0.82
C PHE A 268 17.07 -19.38 -0.80
N PRO A 269 17.37 -18.77 -1.96
CA PRO A 269 18.00 -17.46 -2.02
C PRO A 269 16.93 -16.38 -1.92
N TRP A 270 17.29 -15.21 -1.38
CA TRP A 270 16.53 -13.98 -1.65
C TRP A 270 16.39 -13.87 -3.19
N PRO A 271 15.18 -13.68 -3.76
CA PRO A 271 15.05 -13.22 -5.15
C PRO A 271 16.17 -12.27 -5.61
N GLU A 272 16.98 -12.74 -6.56
CA GLU A 272 18.13 -11.99 -7.05
C GLU A 272 17.70 -10.63 -7.64
N GLY A 273 18.51 -9.60 -7.45
CA GLY A 273 18.26 -8.28 -8.04
C GLY A 273 17.38 -7.33 -7.22
N ILE A 274 16.98 -7.70 -6.00
CA ILE A 274 16.33 -6.75 -5.08
C ILE A 274 17.20 -6.52 -3.85
N GLU A 275 17.54 -5.25 -3.61
CA GLU A 275 18.26 -4.83 -2.42
C GLU A 275 17.42 -3.90 -1.55
N ILE A 276 17.54 -4.08 -0.23
CA ILE A 276 16.88 -3.24 0.76
C ILE A 276 17.94 -2.70 1.69
N ILE A 277 18.03 -1.37 1.75
CA ILE A 277 19.02 -0.64 2.53
C ILE A 277 18.28 0.12 3.63
N ASN A 278 18.84 0.17 4.84
CA ASN A 278 18.24 0.93 5.93
C ASN A 278 18.71 2.41 5.92
N LYS A 279 18.01 3.25 6.70
CA LYS A 279 18.34 4.67 6.86
C LYS A 279 19.76 4.90 7.41
N THR A 280 20.25 4.03 8.29
CA THR A 280 21.59 4.18 8.92
C THR A 280 22.72 3.97 7.91
N GLU A 281 22.59 2.98 7.02
CA GLU A 281 23.54 2.71 5.93
C GLU A 281 23.55 3.86 4.90
N LEU A 282 22.42 4.52 4.69
CA LEU A 282 22.30 5.68 3.78
C LEU A 282 22.76 7.00 4.40
N ALA A 283 22.82 7.10 5.73
CA ALA A 283 23.12 8.34 6.46
C ALA A 283 24.46 9.02 6.07
N PRO A 284 25.54 8.29 5.70
CA PRO A 284 26.75 8.92 5.20
C PRO A 284 26.58 9.61 3.83
N TYR A 285 25.56 9.26 3.05
CA TYR A 285 25.37 9.70 1.67
C TYR A 285 24.25 10.71 1.50
N ILE A 286 23.14 10.51 2.22
CA ILE A 286 21.95 11.34 2.12
C ILE A 286 21.30 11.54 3.49
N THR A 287 20.58 12.66 3.65
CA THR A 287 19.77 12.96 4.83
C THR A 287 18.39 13.45 4.39
N ASP A 288 17.33 12.87 4.96
CA ASP A 288 15.95 13.31 4.71
C ASP A 288 15.63 14.54 5.57
N LEU A 289 15.12 15.61 4.95
CA LEU A 289 14.64 16.79 5.66
C LEU A 289 13.16 16.66 6.12
N GLU A 290 12.50 15.55 5.76
CA GLU A 290 11.14 15.15 6.18
C GLU A 290 10.11 16.30 6.14
N SER A 291 10.03 17.00 5.01
CA SER A 291 9.28 18.25 4.90
C SER A 291 7.76 18.09 5.14
N SER A 292 7.24 16.86 5.13
CA SER A 292 5.86 16.49 5.50
C SER A 292 4.80 17.32 4.76
N THR A 293 5.12 17.77 3.54
CA THR A 293 4.42 18.87 2.87
C THR A 293 3.05 18.52 2.33
N TRP A 294 2.79 17.22 2.16
CA TRP A 294 1.50 16.65 1.77
C TRP A 294 0.67 16.20 2.98
N HIS A 295 1.19 16.31 4.22
CA HIS A 295 0.46 15.92 5.41
C HIS A 295 -0.68 16.92 5.68
N HIS A 296 -1.91 16.42 5.60
CA HIS A 296 -3.10 17.16 6.02
C HIS A 296 -3.40 16.92 7.51
N SER A 297 -4.55 17.42 7.99
CA SER A 297 -4.94 17.28 9.40
C SER A 297 -5.13 15.83 9.85
N ASP A 298 -5.52 14.94 8.94
CA ASP A 298 -5.70 13.51 9.20
C ASP A 298 -4.38 12.80 9.51
N ALA A 299 -3.28 13.19 8.86
CA ALA A 299 -1.94 12.70 9.15
C ALA A 299 -1.58 12.87 10.63
N LYS A 300 -1.88 14.05 11.22
CA LYS A 300 -1.61 14.34 12.63
C LYS A 300 -2.40 13.40 13.56
N VAL A 301 -3.66 13.12 13.22
CA VAL A 301 -4.51 12.19 13.99
C VAL A 301 -3.97 10.77 13.88
N LEU A 302 -3.63 10.30 12.68
CA LEU A 302 -3.09 8.97 12.46
C LEU A 302 -1.74 8.77 13.16
N MET A 303 -0.84 9.75 13.09
CA MET A 303 0.45 9.71 13.80
C MET A 303 0.26 9.72 15.32
N TRP A 304 -0.68 10.52 15.83
CA TRP A 304 -1.03 10.54 17.25
C TRP A 304 -1.60 9.19 17.74
N LEU A 305 -2.40 8.55 16.90
CA LEU A 305 -3.01 7.25 17.16
C LEU A 305 -2.00 6.11 17.05
N GLY A 306 -1.05 6.19 16.12
CA GLY A 306 0.05 5.25 15.98
C GLY A 306 0.96 5.18 17.22
N LYS A 307 1.06 6.27 17.98
CA LYS A 307 1.75 6.29 19.30
C LYS A 307 0.93 5.63 20.42
N ARG A 308 -0.31 5.21 20.15
CA ARG A 308 -1.27 4.66 21.13
C ARG A 308 -1.93 3.38 20.59
N PRO A 309 -1.18 2.28 20.44
CA PRO A 309 -1.69 1.06 19.80
C PRO A 309 -2.91 0.47 20.52
N TRP A 310 -2.95 0.50 21.85
CA TRP A 310 -4.11 0.02 22.62
C TRP A 310 -5.38 0.83 22.35
N LEU A 311 -5.27 2.14 22.14
CA LEU A 311 -6.40 2.96 21.75
C LEU A 311 -6.89 2.59 20.34
N TRP A 312 -5.96 2.37 19.41
CA TRP A 312 -6.31 1.91 18.06
C TRP A 312 -7.05 0.56 18.08
N TYR A 313 -6.54 -0.42 18.82
CA TYR A 313 -7.16 -1.75 18.90
C TYR A 313 -8.53 -1.72 19.58
N THR A 314 -8.69 -0.92 20.64
CA THR A 314 -9.99 -0.79 21.33
C THR A 314 -11.03 -0.08 20.47
N LEU A 315 -10.65 0.97 19.75
CA LEU A 315 -11.52 1.63 18.76
C LEU A 315 -11.93 0.65 17.65
N GLY A 316 -10.97 -0.11 17.11
CA GLY A 316 -11.24 -1.11 16.07
C GLY A 316 -12.21 -2.19 16.56
N LEU A 317 -12.02 -2.72 17.77
CA LEU A 317 -12.93 -3.69 18.37
C LEU A 317 -14.33 -3.09 18.60
N GLY A 318 -14.40 -1.84 19.06
CA GLY A 318 -15.67 -1.14 19.26
C GLY A 318 -16.44 -0.93 17.97
N VAL A 319 -15.76 -0.55 16.88
CA VAL A 319 -16.35 -0.42 15.54
C VAL A 319 -16.85 -1.77 15.04
N LEU A 320 -16.05 -2.83 15.17
CA LEU A 320 -16.45 -4.18 14.77
C LEU A 320 -17.68 -4.66 15.54
N ALA A 321 -17.66 -4.58 16.87
CA ALA A 321 -18.76 -5.01 17.73
C ALA A 321 -20.06 -4.23 17.44
N THR A 322 -19.95 -2.91 17.25
CA THR A 322 -21.09 -2.06 16.91
C THR A 322 -21.61 -2.38 15.51
N GLY A 323 -20.73 -2.63 14.54
CA GLY A 323 -21.10 -3.04 13.19
C GLY A 323 -21.87 -4.35 13.16
N LEU A 324 -21.37 -5.39 13.83
CA LEU A 324 -22.05 -6.69 13.95
C LEU A 324 -23.41 -6.54 14.65
N TYR A 325 -23.45 -5.81 15.77
CA TYR A 325 -24.70 -5.54 16.48
C TYR A 325 -25.76 -4.87 15.59
N MET A 326 -25.37 -3.87 14.78
CA MET A 326 -26.28 -3.18 13.88
C MET A 326 -26.80 -4.09 12.75
N ILE A 327 -25.93 -4.96 12.23
CA ILE A 327 -26.30 -5.98 11.23
C ILE A 327 -27.32 -6.95 11.84
N ASP A 328 -27.02 -7.53 12.99
CA ASP A 328 -27.90 -8.44 13.72
C ASP A 328 -29.25 -7.80 14.03
N TYR A 329 -29.23 -6.57 14.55
CA TYR A 329 -30.43 -5.82 14.86
C TYR A 329 -31.33 -5.63 13.62
N LEU A 330 -30.73 -5.26 12.48
CA LEU A 330 -31.44 -5.14 11.20
C LEU A 330 -32.04 -6.48 10.76
N PHE A 331 -31.27 -7.57 10.83
CA PHE A 331 -31.73 -8.91 10.46
C PHE A 331 -32.89 -9.36 11.35
N VAL A 332 -32.83 -9.13 12.66
CA VAL A 332 -33.93 -9.42 13.59
C VAL A 332 -35.18 -8.64 13.23
N ILE A 333 -35.07 -7.35 12.91
CA ILE A 333 -36.22 -6.53 12.47
C ILE A 333 -36.83 -7.10 11.19
N LEU A 334 -36.01 -7.41 10.18
CA LEU A 334 -36.47 -7.97 8.90
C LEU A 334 -37.11 -9.35 9.08
N TYR A 335 -36.54 -10.19 9.95
CA TYR A 335 -37.07 -11.50 10.31
C TYR A 335 -38.43 -11.39 11.00
N VAL A 336 -38.58 -10.49 11.98
CA VAL A 336 -39.85 -10.26 12.67
C VAL A 336 -40.91 -9.71 11.70
N ARG A 337 -40.54 -8.77 10.83
CA ARG A 337 -41.46 -8.20 9.82
C ARG A 337 -41.93 -9.24 8.80
N SER A 338 -41.02 -10.07 8.28
CA SER A 338 -41.37 -11.14 7.34
C SER A 338 -42.22 -12.22 8.00
N SER A 339 -41.88 -12.62 9.24
CA SER A 339 -42.69 -13.57 10.03
C SER A 339 -44.11 -13.04 10.27
N ARG A 340 -44.26 -11.75 10.61
CA ARG A 340 -45.59 -11.12 10.77
C ARG A 340 -46.38 -11.10 9.46
N ARG A 341 -45.74 -10.81 8.32
CA ARG A 341 -46.38 -10.85 6.99
C ARG A 341 -46.83 -12.28 6.62
N ALA A 342 -45.98 -13.27 6.85
CA ALA A 342 -46.30 -14.68 6.56
C ALA A 342 -47.49 -15.19 7.40
N VAL A 343 -47.55 -14.81 8.69
CA VAL A 343 -48.68 -15.14 9.57
C VAL A 343 -49.97 -14.44 9.13
N SER A 344 -49.90 -13.16 8.72
CA SER A 344 -51.06 -12.42 8.22
C SER A 344 -51.64 -13.03 6.94
N GLN A 345 -50.80 -13.43 5.99
CA GLN A 345 -51.22 -14.08 4.74
C GLN A 345 -51.83 -15.47 4.94
N THR A 346 -51.29 -16.27 5.86
CA THR A 346 -51.84 -17.59 6.21
C THR A 346 -53.17 -17.49 6.96
N CYS A 347 -53.37 -16.44 7.76
CA CYS A 347 -54.66 -16.20 8.42
C CYS A 347 -55.74 -15.75 7.41
N GLY A 348 -55.39 -14.85 6.48
CA GLY A 348 -56.30 -14.40 5.41
C GLY A 348 -56.75 -15.52 4.48
N THR A 349 -55.84 -16.42 4.08
CA THR A 349 -56.18 -17.59 3.24
C THR A 349 -57.03 -18.64 3.95
N LYS A 350 -56.87 -18.82 5.27
CA LYS A 350 -57.74 -19.71 6.06
C LYS A 350 -59.13 -19.13 6.27
N SER A 351 -59.27 -17.82 6.38
CA SER A 351 -60.58 -17.16 6.46
C SER A 351 -61.33 -17.21 5.12
N ALA A 352 -60.63 -17.08 4.00
CA ALA A 352 -61.20 -17.16 2.66
C ALA A 352 -61.63 -18.58 2.23
N LYS A 353 -61.14 -19.64 2.88
CA LYS A 353 -61.59 -21.04 2.68
C LYS A 353 -62.73 -21.48 3.61
N LYS A 354 -63.12 -20.61 4.56
CA LYS A 354 -64.21 -20.85 5.53
C LYS A 354 -65.46 -20.01 5.26
N ALA A 355 -65.37 -19.04 4.35
CA ALA A 355 -66.51 -18.44 3.67
C ALA A 355 -66.78 -19.25 2.40
#